data_AF-A0A7C2MZK9-F1
#
_entry.id   AF-A0A7C2MZK9-F1
#
_cell.length_a   1.000
_cell.length_b   1.000
_cell.length_c   1.000
_cell.angle_alpha   90.00
_cell.angle_beta   90.00
_cell.angle_gamma   90.00
#
_symmetry.space_group_name_H-M   'P 1'
#
loop_
_entity.id
_entity.type
_entity.pdbx_description
1 polymer ?
#
loop_
_entity_poly.entity_id
_entity_poly.type
_entity_poly.pdbx_seq_one_letter_code
_entity_poly.pdbx_strand_id
1 'polypeptide(L)'
;LHIITHYLRLKANPQVHTPARAFIFGGKAAPGYFMAKRIIKLINAVAETINSDPTVNTRMKVVFVPNFNVKNAHSIYPAADLSEQISTAGKEASGTGNMKFMMNGALTIGTLDGANIEIREETGAENFFLFGLNAAEVSQLKHDGYRPHEYIDRNPELRAVLDLICSGHFSRGDRDMFRPIVENLRWSDPFLVLADYAAFISCQERVDEAWLDTEAWTRMSILNTARSGKFSSDRAIAEYCDEIWGIKPVVVQP
;
A
#
# COMPACT_ATOMS: atom_id res chain seq x y z
N LEU A 1 7.06 -6.37 2.74
CA LEU A 1 7.22 -7.82 2.47
C LEU A 1 7.16 -8.10 0.97
N HIS A 2 6.09 -7.72 0.27
CA HIS A 2 5.96 -7.84 -1.20
C HIS A 2 7.21 -7.43 -2.01
N ILE A 3 7.81 -6.28 -1.73
CA ILE A 3 9.04 -5.84 -2.42
C ILE A 3 10.18 -6.88 -2.30
N ILE A 4 10.34 -7.49 -1.13
CA ILE A 4 11.37 -8.51 -0.89
C ILE A 4 10.98 -9.82 -1.57
N THR A 5 9.69 -10.16 -1.60
CA THR A 5 9.16 -11.29 -2.39
C THR A 5 9.52 -11.15 -3.86
N HIS A 6 9.25 -9.97 -4.45
CA HIS A 6 9.56 -9.68 -5.84
C HIS A 6 11.07 -9.67 -6.10
N TYR A 7 11.88 -9.11 -5.18
CA TYR A 7 13.34 -9.21 -5.21
C TYR A 7 13.80 -10.68 -5.27
N LEU A 8 13.32 -11.52 -4.36
CA LEU A 8 13.67 -12.95 -4.33
C LEU A 8 13.27 -13.69 -5.61
N ARG A 9 12.08 -13.40 -6.16
CA ARG A 9 11.61 -13.99 -7.44
C ARG A 9 12.51 -13.58 -8.60
N LEU A 10 12.89 -12.31 -8.71
CA LEU A 10 13.82 -11.83 -9.74
C LEU A 10 15.22 -12.46 -9.59
N LYS A 11 15.71 -12.64 -8.37
CA LYS A 11 16.99 -13.33 -8.12
C LYS A 11 16.94 -14.81 -8.48
N ALA A 12 15.82 -15.48 -8.22
CA ALA A 12 15.64 -16.90 -8.52
C ALA A 12 15.43 -17.15 -10.02
N ASN A 13 14.73 -16.26 -10.72
CA ASN A 13 14.52 -16.35 -12.16
C ASN A 13 14.69 -14.96 -12.82
N PRO A 14 15.92 -14.61 -13.24
CA PRO A 14 16.18 -13.33 -13.92
C PRO A 14 15.43 -13.15 -15.25
N GLN A 15 14.93 -14.24 -15.84
CA GLN A 15 14.19 -14.23 -17.11
C GLN A 15 12.67 -14.13 -16.91
N VAL A 16 12.19 -14.00 -15.68
CA VAL A 16 10.75 -13.84 -15.44
C VAL A 16 10.24 -12.56 -16.11
N HIS A 17 9.16 -12.68 -16.87
CA HIS A 17 8.52 -11.57 -17.58
C HIS A 17 7.51 -10.88 -16.67
N THR A 18 7.99 -10.02 -15.78
CA THR A 18 7.17 -9.10 -14.96
C THR A 18 7.42 -7.64 -15.39
N PRO A 19 6.40 -6.76 -15.34
CA PRO A 19 6.61 -5.32 -15.50
C PRO A 19 7.72 -4.78 -14.61
N ALA A 20 8.46 -3.79 -15.10
CA ALA A 20 9.42 -3.08 -14.27
C ALA A 20 8.67 -2.16 -13.30
N ARG A 21 9.08 -2.12 -12.02
CA ARG A 21 8.36 -1.38 -10.97
C ARG A 21 9.25 -0.41 -10.21
N ALA A 22 8.73 0.78 -9.94
CA ALA A 22 9.31 1.74 -9.01
C ALA A 22 8.41 1.88 -7.78
N PHE A 23 8.90 1.46 -6.62
CA PHE A 23 8.18 1.55 -5.36
C PHE A 23 8.53 2.86 -4.66
N ILE A 24 7.58 3.78 -4.59
CA ILE A 24 7.78 5.11 -4.01
C ILE A 24 7.08 5.18 -2.66
N PHE A 25 7.87 5.40 -1.61
CA PHE A 25 7.39 5.61 -0.25
C PHE A 25 7.46 7.10 0.11
N GLY A 26 6.46 7.57 0.85
CA GLY A 26 6.47 8.88 1.50
C GLY A 26 5.80 8.78 2.86
N GLY A 27 6.41 9.33 3.90
CA GLY A 27 5.82 9.29 5.24
C GLY A 27 6.74 9.84 6.32
N LYS A 28 6.18 9.98 7.53
CA LYS A 28 6.87 10.38 8.75
C LYS A 28 6.46 9.47 9.89
N ALA A 29 7.40 9.13 10.75
CA ALA A 29 7.10 8.45 12.01
C ALA A 29 7.12 9.48 13.15
N ALA A 30 6.20 9.33 14.10
CA ALA A 30 6.23 10.12 15.33
C ALA A 30 7.56 9.90 16.09
N PRO A 31 8.11 10.91 16.79
CA PRO A 31 9.46 10.83 17.37
C PRO A 31 9.70 9.63 18.30
N GLY A 32 8.70 9.29 19.12
CA GLY A 32 8.73 8.17 20.07
C GLY A 32 8.28 6.82 19.49
N TYR A 33 7.80 6.77 18.23
CA TYR A 33 7.29 5.53 17.64
C TYR A 33 8.43 4.69 17.05
N PHE A 34 9.13 3.95 17.91
CA PHE A 34 10.29 3.15 17.54
C PHE A 34 10.02 2.11 16.45
N MET A 35 8.88 1.39 16.50
CA MET A 35 8.55 0.40 15.47
C MET A 35 8.40 1.05 14.08
N ALA A 36 7.66 2.16 13.99
CA ALA A 36 7.51 2.89 12.72
C ALA A 36 8.86 3.41 12.19
N LYS A 37 9.73 3.92 13.07
CA LYS A 37 11.09 4.34 12.69
C LYS A 37 11.94 3.16 12.19
N ARG A 38 11.83 1.98 12.80
CA ARG A 38 12.50 0.76 12.33
C ARG A 38 11.97 0.30 10.97
N ILE A 39 10.66 0.40 10.72
CA ILE A 39 10.07 0.10 9.41
C ILE A 39 10.62 1.05 8.34
N ILE A 40 10.69 2.36 8.61
CA ILE A 40 11.31 3.34 7.70
C ILE A 40 12.78 2.96 7.43
N LYS A 41 13.54 2.56 8.47
CA LYS A 41 14.93 2.11 8.29
C LYS A 41 15.01 0.85 7.42
N LEU A 42 14.11 -0.13 7.62
CA LEU A 42 14.05 -1.35 6.81
C LEU A 42 13.77 -1.01 5.34
N ILE A 43 12.81 -0.14 5.05
CA ILE A 43 12.51 0.28 3.67
C ILE A 43 13.75 0.89 3.01
N ASN A 44 14.45 1.79 3.69
CA ASN A 44 15.66 2.41 3.16
C ASN A 44 16.80 1.40 2.95
N ALA A 45 16.94 0.42 3.83
CA ALA A 45 18.01 -0.57 3.72
C ALA A 45 17.74 -1.62 2.62
N VAL A 46 16.47 -1.99 2.44
CA VAL A 46 16.00 -2.74 1.28
C VAL A 46 16.24 -1.96 0.00
N ALA A 47 15.95 -0.64 -0.01
CA ALA A 47 16.19 0.21 -1.16
C ALA A 47 17.68 0.30 -1.52
N GLU A 48 18.58 0.49 -0.54
CA GLU A 48 20.03 0.49 -0.76
C GLU A 48 20.49 -0.82 -1.42
N THR A 49 20.01 -1.95 -0.92
CA THR A 49 20.35 -3.29 -1.44
C THR A 49 19.84 -3.48 -2.87
N ILE A 50 18.54 -3.26 -3.11
CA ILE A 50 17.91 -3.47 -4.41
C ILE A 50 18.48 -2.52 -5.46
N ASN A 51 18.61 -1.23 -5.15
CA ASN A 51 19.05 -0.24 -6.12
C ASN A 51 20.52 -0.42 -6.53
N SER A 52 21.33 -1.04 -5.66
CA SER A 52 22.75 -1.32 -5.91
C SER A 52 23.00 -2.71 -6.52
N ASP A 53 22.01 -3.60 -6.55
CA ASP A 53 22.15 -4.93 -7.16
C ASP A 53 22.01 -4.84 -8.70
N PRO A 54 23.10 -4.98 -9.48
CA PRO A 54 23.06 -4.83 -10.93
C PRO A 54 22.20 -5.88 -11.64
N THR A 55 21.85 -6.98 -10.95
CA THR A 55 21.01 -8.04 -11.52
C THR A 55 19.51 -7.74 -11.39
N VAL A 56 19.11 -6.78 -10.55
CA VAL A 56 17.70 -6.48 -10.26
C VAL A 56 17.35 -5.01 -10.53
N ASN A 57 18.31 -4.09 -10.38
CA ASN A 57 18.05 -2.67 -10.31
C ASN A 57 17.56 -2.01 -11.62
N THR A 58 17.58 -2.73 -12.74
CA THR A 58 17.01 -2.31 -14.04
C THR A 58 15.53 -2.67 -14.17
N ARG A 59 15.04 -3.60 -13.33
CA ARG A 59 13.64 -4.08 -13.31
C ARG A 59 12.88 -3.60 -12.08
N MET A 60 13.58 -3.23 -11.02
CA MET A 60 12.99 -2.77 -9.78
C MET A 60 13.79 -1.64 -9.16
N LYS A 61 13.10 -0.59 -8.70
CA LYS A 61 13.66 0.45 -7.85
C LYS A 61 12.81 0.66 -6.61
N VAL A 62 13.43 1.04 -5.50
CA VAL A 62 12.73 1.47 -4.29
C VAL A 62 13.24 2.84 -3.89
N VAL A 63 12.34 3.78 -3.66
CA VAL A 63 12.66 5.17 -3.32
C VAL A 63 11.87 5.59 -2.10
N PHE A 64 12.54 6.17 -1.12
CA PHE A 64 11.88 6.82 0.01
C PHE A 64 12.02 8.34 -0.13
N VAL A 65 10.91 9.05 -0.35
CA VAL A 65 10.89 10.51 -0.46
C VAL A 65 10.95 11.11 0.95
N PRO A 66 12.06 11.77 1.33
CA PRO A 66 12.21 12.32 2.67
C PRO A 66 11.27 13.50 2.89
N ASN A 67 10.86 13.68 4.15
CA ASN A 67 10.03 14.80 4.56
C ASN A 67 8.77 14.99 3.70
N PHE A 68 8.02 13.89 3.44
CA PHE A 68 6.77 13.95 2.67
C PHE A 68 5.83 15.02 3.24
N ASN A 69 5.38 15.92 2.35
CA ASN A 69 4.53 17.07 2.67
C ASN A 69 3.84 17.58 1.38
N VAL A 70 2.97 18.58 1.49
CA VAL A 70 2.20 19.09 0.33
C VAL A 70 3.10 19.55 -0.83
N LYS A 71 4.29 20.10 -0.56
CA LYS A 71 5.21 20.60 -1.60
C LYS A 71 5.80 19.52 -2.49
N ASN A 72 6.03 18.30 -1.97
CA ASN A 72 6.53 17.20 -2.80
C ASN A 72 5.40 16.27 -3.25
N ALA A 73 4.28 16.24 -2.53
CA ALA A 73 3.14 15.42 -2.89
C ALA A 73 2.52 15.79 -4.24
N HIS A 74 2.59 17.06 -4.66
CA HIS A 74 2.04 17.50 -5.96
C HIS A 74 2.71 16.83 -7.17
N SER A 75 3.93 16.31 -7.03
CA SER A 75 4.61 15.58 -8.11
C SER A 75 4.34 14.09 -8.03
N ILE A 76 3.98 13.58 -6.86
CA ILE A 76 3.79 12.15 -6.62
C ILE A 76 2.39 11.71 -7.06
N TYR A 77 1.34 12.45 -6.69
CA TYR A 77 -0.03 12.04 -7.05
C TYR A 77 -0.25 11.92 -8.56
N PRO A 78 0.18 12.87 -9.42
CA PRO A 78 0.00 12.76 -10.87
C PRO A 78 0.92 11.75 -11.56
N ALA A 79 1.97 11.29 -10.88
CA ALA A 79 2.95 10.36 -11.45
C ALA A 79 2.72 8.91 -11.02
N ALA A 80 1.70 8.64 -10.20
CA ALA A 80 1.44 7.32 -9.69
C ALA A 80 0.55 6.51 -10.63
N ASP A 81 0.99 5.30 -10.96
CA ASP A 81 0.19 4.33 -11.69
C ASP A 81 -0.75 3.55 -10.74
N LEU A 82 -0.20 3.11 -9.61
CA LEU A 82 -0.88 2.29 -8.62
C LEU A 82 -0.83 2.96 -7.23
N SER A 83 -1.98 3.03 -6.57
CA SER A 83 -2.18 3.59 -5.24
C SER A 83 -2.32 2.48 -4.20
N GLU A 84 -1.36 2.39 -3.28
CA GLU A 84 -1.32 1.38 -2.20
C GLU A 84 -2.15 1.84 -0.99
N GLN A 85 -3.37 1.31 -0.85
CA GLN A 85 -4.33 1.65 0.21
C GLN A 85 -4.61 0.43 1.10
N ILE A 86 -3.57 0.00 1.80
CA ILE A 86 -3.42 -1.36 2.35
C ILE A 86 -3.59 -1.45 3.88
N SER A 87 -4.37 -0.57 4.50
CA SER A 87 -4.66 -0.64 5.94
C SER A 87 -5.41 -1.93 6.27
N THR A 88 -5.18 -2.49 7.48
CA THR A 88 -6.02 -3.58 7.98
C THR A 88 -7.47 -3.13 8.03
N ALA A 89 -8.40 -3.90 7.46
CA ALA A 89 -9.81 -3.52 7.43
C ALA A 89 -10.38 -3.19 8.82
N GLY A 90 -11.12 -2.09 8.91
CA GLY A 90 -11.64 -1.51 10.14
C GLY A 90 -10.65 -0.63 10.92
N LYS A 91 -9.58 -0.11 10.28
CA LYS A 91 -8.58 0.76 10.94
C LYS A 91 -8.47 2.15 10.35
N GLU A 92 -8.68 2.31 9.05
CA GLU A 92 -8.74 3.60 8.38
C GLU A 92 -10.19 4.11 8.41
N ALA A 93 -10.39 5.29 9.00
CA ALA A 93 -11.74 5.87 9.05
C ALA A 93 -12.20 6.40 7.68
N SER A 94 -11.27 6.89 6.86
CA SER A 94 -11.57 7.44 5.53
C SER A 94 -10.33 7.35 4.63
N GLY A 95 -9.37 8.23 4.83
CA GLY A 95 -8.24 8.42 3.92
C GLY A 95 -8.58 9.44 2.84
N THR A 96 -7.69 10.42 2.63
CA THR A 96 -7.82 11.43 1.56
C THR A 96 -6.69 11.35 0.54
N GLY A 97 -5.68 10.52 0.79
CA GLY A 97 -4.61 10.23 -0.17
C GLY A 97 -5.13 9.41 -1.35
N ASN A 98 -5.90 8.35 -1.06
CA ASN A 98 -6.60 7.52 -2.04
C ASN A 98 -7.46 8.35 -3.01
N MET A 99 -8.24 9.31 -2.52
CA MET A 99 -9.06 10.21 -3.34
C MET A 99 -8.21 11.02 -4.32
N LYS A 100 -7.07 11.57 -3.86
CA LYS A 100 -6.14 12.33 -4.72
C LYS A 100 -5.54 11.46 -5.81
N PHE A 101 -5.16 10.24 -5.46
CA PHE A 101 -4.64 9.27 -6.43
C PHE A 101 -5.69 8.89 -7.48
N MET A 102 -6.92 8.58 -7.07
CA MET A 102 -8.05 8.30 -7.95
C MET A 102 -8.31 9.46 -8.92
N MET A 103 -8.35 10.70 -8.43
CA MET A 103 -8.53 11.90 -9.26
C MET A 103 -7.42 12.05 -10.31
N ASN A 104 -6.20 11.61 -9.99
CA ASN A 104 -5.04 11.70 -10.88
C ASN A 104 -4.83 10.44 -11.75
N GLY A 105 -5.80 9.52 -11.78
CA GLY A 105 -5.79 8.37 -12.68
C GLY A 105 -5.02 7.15 -12.15
N ALA A 106 -4.52 7.18 -10.91
CA ALA A 106 -3.90 6.01 -10.32
C ALA A 106 -4.97 4.97 -9.94
N LEU A 107 -4.74 3.71 -10.29
CA LEU A 107 -5.61 2.60 -9.89
C LEU A 107 -5.35 2.23 -8.44
N THR A 108 -6.39 1.84 -7.70
CA THR A 108 -6.24 1.50 -6.29
C THR A 108 -6.08 0.00 -6.10
N ILE A 109 -5.05 -0.41 -5.36
CA ILE A 109 -4.97 -1.71 -4.68
C ILE A 109 -5.21 -1.49 -3.20
N GLY A 110 -6.19 -2.17 -2.63
CA GLY A 110 -6.58 -1.88 -1.25
C GLY A 110 -7.51 -2.91 -0.64
N THR A 111 -7.67 -2.78 0.68
CA THR A 111 -8.64 -3.53 1.49
C THR A 111 -10.01 -2.83 1.48
N LEU A 112 -11.07 -3.54 1.92
CA LEU A 112 -12.38 -2.93 2.17
C LEU A 112 -12.37 -2.15 3.50
N ASP A 113 -11.76 -0.96 3.47
CA ASP A 113 -11.56 -0.08 4.62
C ASP A 113 -11.71 1.40 4.26
N GLY A 114 -12.22 2.21 5.18
CA GLY A 114 -12.40 3.65 4.99
C GLY A 114 -13.04 4.02 3.64
N ALA A 115 -12.47 5.03 2.98
CA ALA A 115 -12.94 5.55 1.69
C ALA A 115 -12.61 4.62 0.51
N ASN A 116 -11.86 3.51 0.69
CA ASN A 116 -11.70 2.53 -0.38
C ASN A 116 -13.03 1.87 -0.74
N ILE A 117 -13.94 1.72 0.24
CA ILE A 117 -15.29 1.18 0.01
C ILE A 117 -16.03 2.10 -0.96
N GLU A 118 -16.08 3.39 -0.64
CA GLU A 118 -16.72 4.40 -1.50
C GLU A 118 -16.02 4.51 -2.87
N ILE A 119 -14.69 4.49 -2.91
CA ILE A 119 -13.94 4.54 -4.18
C ILE A 119 -14.33 3.37 -5.06
N ARG A 120 -14.39 2.15 -4.51
CA ARG A 120 -14.77 0.95 -5.26
C ARG A 120 -16.22 1.00 -5.74
N GLU A 121 -17.13 1.58 -4.94
CA GLU A 121 -18.53 1.79 -5.34
C GLU A 121 -18.61 2.75 -6.54
N GLU A 122 -17.91 3.89 -6.48
CA GLU A 122 -17.92 4.87 -7.56
C GLU A 122 -17.21 4.37 -8.81
N THR A 123 -16.04 3.73 -8.68
CA THR A 123 -15.25 3.28 -9.83
C THR A 123 -15.80 2.04 -10.49
N GLY A 124 -16.56 1.22 -9.78
CA GLY A 124 -16.92 -0.13 -10.18
C GLY A 124 -15.87 -1.14 -9.74
N ALA A 125 -16.32 -2.31 -9.29
CA ALA A 125 -15.46 -3.37 -8.76
C ALA A 125 -14.38 -3.85 -9.75
N GLU A 126 -14.65 -3.74 -11.04
CA GLU A 126 -13.74 -4.10 -12.12
C GLU A 126 -12.57 -3.13 -12.28
N ASN A 127 -12.67 -1.90 -11.75
CA ASN A 127 -11.64 -0.85 -11.84
C ASN A 127 -10.86 -0.67 -10.52
N PHE A 128 -10.94 -1.65 -9.61
CA PHE A 128 -10.33 -1.64 -8.28
C PHE A 128 -9.70 -3.00 -7.94
N PHE A 129 -8.45 -3.01 -7.45
CA PHE A 129 -7.74 -4.23 -7.06
C PHE A 129 -7.98 -4.55 -5.58
N LEU A 130 -9.11 -5.20 -5.30
CA LEU A 130 -9.47 -5.61 -3.94
C LEU A 130 -8.66 -6.84 -3.49
N PHE A 131 -8.14 -6.81 -2.27
CA PHE A 131 -7.55 -7.96 -1.59
C PHE A 131 -7.83 -7.95 -0.08
N GLY A 132 -7.49 -9.07 0.57
CA GLY A 132 -7.42 -9.20 2.01
C GLY A 132 -8.76 -9.41 2.70
N LEU A 133 -8.69 -9.53 4.02
CA LEU A 133 -9.84 -9.73 4.89
C LEU A 133 -10.72 -8.47 4.97
N ASN A 134 -12.03 -8.65 5.05
CA ASN A 134 -12.94 -7.57 5.42
C ASN A 134 -12.99 -7.37 6.95
N ALA A 135 -13.60 -6.27 7.41
CA ALA A 135 -13.61 -5.92 8.84
C ALA A 135 -14.27 -6.98 9.76
N ALA A 136 -15.29 -7.69 9.26
CA ALA A 136 -15.94 -8.77 9.99
C ALA A 136 -15.00 -9.99 10.12
N GLU A 137 -14.34 -10.37 9.03
CA GLU A 137 -13.34 -11.46 9.01
C GLU A 137 -12.12 -11.13 9.89
N VAL A 138 -11.65 -9.88 9.89
CA VAL A 138 -10.60 -9.39 10.80
C VAL A 138 -11.01 -9.59 12.26
N SER A 139 -12.25 -9.23 12.59
CA SER A 139 -12.78 -9.34 13.95
C SER A 139 -12.93 -10.80 14.36
N GLN A 140 -13.46 -11.64 13.47
CA GLN A 140 -13.63 -13.07 13.69
C GLN A 140 -12.29 -13.77 13.88
N LEU A 141 -11.31 -13.53 13.00
CA LEU A 141 -9.99 -14.16 13.08
C LEU A 141 -9.27 -13.83 14.38
N LYS A 142 -9.41 -12.58 14.87
CA LYS A 142 -8.86 -12.18 16.17
C LYS A 142 -9.59 -12.85 17.33
N HIS A 143 -10.92 -12.96 17.24
CA HIS A 143 -11.73 -13.64 18.25
C HIS A 143 -11.37 -15.12 18.36
N ASP A 144 -11.13 -15.79 17.23
CA ASP A 144 -10.77 -17.21 17.17
C ASP A 144 -9.33 -17.52 17.62
N GLY A 145 -8.59 -16.50 18.06
CA GLY A 145 -7.24 -16.65 18.59
C GLY A 145 -6.21 -16.76 17.47
N TYR A 146 -6.17 -15.76 16.58
CA TYR A 146 -5.15 -15.59 15.54
C TYR A 146 -3.73 -15.97 15.99
N ARG A 147 -3.07 -16.85 15.22
CA ARG A 147 -1.70 -17.33 15.44
C ARG A 147 -0.81 -16.99 14.25
N PRO A 148 -0.08 -15.86 14.27
CA PRO A 148 0.66 -15.39 13.10
C PRO A 148 1.71 -16.39 12.60
N HIS A 149 2.38 -17.10 13.51
CA HIS A 149 3.38 -18.10 13.17
C HIS A 149 2.84 -19.24 12.29
N GLU A 150 1.56 -19.62 12.40
CA GLU A 150 0.96 -20.66 11.56
C GLU A 150 0.93 -20.25 10.06
N TYR A 151 0.81 -18.94 9.78
CA TYR A 151 0.85 -18.41 8.41
C TYR A 151 2.26 -18.48 7.83
N ILE A 152 3.28 -18.28 8.65
CA ILE A 152 4.69 -18.49 8.27
C ILE A 152 4.92 -19.97 7.99
N ASP A 153 4.35 -20.85 8.83
CA ASP A 153 4.57 -22.29 8.71
C ASP A 153 3.97 -22.90 7.44
N ARG A 154 2.85 -22.35 6.97
CA ARG A 154 2.15 -22.81 5.77
C ARG A 154 2.62 -22.14 4.49
N ASN A 155 3.42 -21.08 4.55
CA ASN A 155 3.86 -20.31 3.39
C ASN A 155 5.40 -20.21 3.32
N PRO A 156 6.06 -21.08 2.53
CA PRO A 156 7.52 -21.08 2.38
C PRO A 156 8.08 -19.78 1.81
N GLU A 157 7.34 -19.09 0.93
CA GLU A 157 7.78 -17.82 0.36
C GLU A 157 7.78 -16.70 1.40
N LEU A 158 6.71 -16.61 2.21
CA LEU A 158 6.65 -15.69 3.34
C LEU A 158 7.78 -15.97 4.33
N ARG A 159 8.02 -17.25 4.65
CA ARG A 159 9.14 -17.65 5.52
C ARG A 159 10.48 -17.15 4.96
N ALA A 160 10.75 -17.39 3.68
CA ALA A 160 12.00 -16.95 3.04
C ALA A 160 12.20 -15.42 3.12
N VAL A 161 11.13 -14.65 2.97
CA VAL A 161 11.16 -13.18 3.12
C VAL A 161 11.54 -12.78 4.56
N LEU A 162 10.90 -13.38 5.56
CA LEU A 162 11.17 -13.06 6.97
C LEU A 162 12.57 -13.51 7.40
N ASP A 163 13.01 -14.69 6.96
CA ASP A 163 14.35 -15.20 7.20
C ASP A 163 15.42 -14.30 6.58
N LEU A 164 15.18 -13.79 5.35
CA LEU A 164 16.10 -12.85 4.71
C LEU A 164 16.21 -11.54 5.49
N ILE A 165 15.10 -11.02 6.03
CA ILE A 165 15.13 -9.82 6.90
C ILE A 165 15.95 -10.09 8.16
N CYS A 166 15.80 -11.26 8.79
CA CYS A 166 16.54 -11.64 10.00
C CYS A 166 18.01 -12.04 9.74
N SER A 167 18.37 -12.39 8.52
CA SER A 167 19.71 -12.92 8.19
C SER A 167 20.85 -11.91 8.32
N GLY A 168 20.53 -10.61 8.37
CA GLY A 168 21.49 -9.52 8.29
C GLY A 168 21.71 -8.99 6.86
N HIS A 169 21.03 -9.56 5.87
CA HIS A 169 21.19 -9.21 4.45
C HIS A 169 20.98 -7.71 4.17
N PHE A 170 19.93 -7.12 4.74
CA PHE A 170 19.62 -5.69 4.57
C PHE A 170 20.31 -4.78 5.61
N SER A 171 21.19 -5.31 6.45
CA SER A 171 21.77 -4.57 7.59
C SER A 171 23.28 -4.79 7.71
N ARG A 172 23.94 -5.10 6.59
CA ARG A 172 25.39 -5.30 6.50
C ARG A 172 25.91 -6.34 7.51
N GLY A 173 25.11 -7.39 7.75
CA GLY A 173 25.43 -8.49 8.66
C GLY A 173 24.83 -8.38 10.07
N ASP A 174 24.27 -7.23 10.46
CA ASP A 174 23.62 -7.08 11.77
C ASP A 174 22.25 -7.79 11.81
N ARG A 175 22.21 -8.97 12.42
CA ARG A 175 20.99 -9.80 12.53
C ARG A 175 19.96 -9.25 13.52
N ASP A 176 20.35 -8.34 14.40
CA ASP A 176 19.49 -7.84 15.48
C ASP A 176 18.75 -6.55 15.09
N MET A 177 19.25 -5.81 14.09
CA MET A 177 18.67 -4.55 13.62
C MET A 177 17.16 -4.64 13.34
N PHE A 178 16.75 -5.65 12.57
CA PHE A 178 15.37 -5.84 12.12
C PHE A 178 14.63 -6.99 12.84
N ARG A 179 15.31 -7.73 13.71
CA ARG A 179 14.71 -8.82 14.51
C ARG A 179 13.40 -8.40 15.19
N PRO A 180 13.28 -7.21 15.82
CA PRO A 180 12.02 -6.83 16.47
C PRO A 180 10.82 -6.66 15.53
N ILE A 181 11.04 -6.35 14.25
CA ILE A 181 9.96 -6.33 13.25
C ILE A 181 9.46 -7.76 13.01
N VAL A 182 10.39 -8.68 12.77
CA VAL A 182 10.06 -10.08 12.46
C VAL A 182 9.46 -10.79 13.67
N GLU A 183 9.97 -10.55 14.88
CA GLU A 183 9.39 -11.10 16.12
C GLU A 183 7.98 -10.55 16.38
N ASN A 184 7.75 -9.25 16.13
CA ASN A 184 6.40 -8.70 16.23
C ASN A 184 5.45 -9.39 15.25
N LEU A 185 5.85 -9.55 13.99
CA LEU A 185 5.06 -10.26 12.97
C LEU A 185 4.83 -11.74 13.32
N ARG A 186 5.83 -12.41 13.90
CA ARG A 186 5.72 -13.85 14.22
C ARG A 186 4.81 -14.13 15.40
N TRP A 187 4.84 -13.27 16.42
CA TRP A 187 4.24 -13.57 17.71
C TRP A 187 3.01 -12.72 18.06
N SER A 188 2.86 -11.54 17.44
CA SER A 188 1.77 -10.61 17.77
C SER A 188 0.95 -10.21 16.55
N ASP A 189 1.59 -9.70 15.50
CA ASP A 189 1.00 -9.19 14.26
C ASP A 189 -0.40 -8.57 14.43
N PRO A 190 -0.49 -7.46 15.20
CA PRO A 190 -1.78 -6.88 15.58
C PRO A 190 -2.58 -6.33 14.39
N PHE A 191 -1.93 -6.19 13.24
CA PHE A 191 -2.46 -5.67 11.99
C PHE A 191 -2.67 -6.75 10.93
N LEU A 192 -2.56 -8.04 11.29
CA LEU A 192 -2.85 -9.17 10.42
C LEU A 192 -2.06 -9.14 9.09
N VAL A 193 -0.85 -8.58 9.12
CA VAL A 193 0.02 -8.45 7.95
C VAL A 193 0.32 -9.81 7.34
N LEU A 194 0.49 -10.84 8.18
CA LEU A 194 0.79 -12.19 7.69
C LEU A 194 -0.46 -12.91 7.16
N ALA A 195 -1.64 -12.57 7.69
CA ALA A 195 -2.90 -13.13 7.21
C ALA A 195 -3.24 -12.61 5.79
N ASP A 196 -3.04 -11.32 5.56
CA ASP A 196 -3.30 -10.69 4.25
C ASP A 196 -2.18 -10.89 3.23
N TYR A 197 -0.99 -11.36 3.65
CA TYR A 197 0.19 -11.46 2.79
C TYR A 197 -0.08 -12.20 1.48
N ALA A 198 -0.65 -13.40 1.52
CA ALA A 198 -0.84 -14.21 0.31
C ALA A 198 -1.87 -13.57 -0.65
N ALA A 199 -2.96 -13.02 -0.10
CA ALA A 199 -3.97 -12.32 -0.89
C ALA A 199 -3.39 -11.06 -1.55
N PHE A 200 -2.53 -10.33 -0.84
CA PHE A 200 -1.84 -9.16 -1.38
C PHE A 200 -0.88 -9.52 -2.52
N ILE A 201 -0.06 -10.57 -2.35
CA ILE A 201 0.86 -11.03 -3.42
C ILE A 201 0.07 -11.45 -4.67
N SER A 202 -0.98 -12.24 -4.53
CA SER A 202 -1.82 -12.66 -5.67
C SER A 202 -2.52 -11.47 -6.34
N CYS A 203 -2.95 -10.46 -5.57
CA CYS A 203 -3.55 -9.26 -6.14
C CYS A 203 -2.51 -8.41 -6.91
N GLN A 204 -1.27 -8.33 -6.41
CA GLN A 204 -0.17 -7.68 -7.11
C GLN A 204 0.21 -8.37 -8.42
N GLU A 205 0.06 -9.69 -8.52
CA GLU A 205 0.23 -10.43 -9.78
C GLU A 205 -0.87 -10.06 -10.78
N ARG A 206 -2.13 -9.91 -10.34
CA ARG A 206 -3.22 -9.40 -11.19
C ARG A 206 -2.97 -7.95 -11.65
N VAL A 207 -2.34 -7.13 -10.82
CA VAL A 207 -1.88 -5.79 -11.21
C VAL A 207 -0.83 -5.87 -12.33
N ASP A 208 0.14 -6.80 -12.21
CA ASP A 208 1.15 -7.00 -13.27
C ASP A 208 0.50 -7.40 -14.60
N GLU A 209 -0.47 -8.32 -14.56
CA GLU A 209 -1.21 -8.74 -15.75
C GLU A 209 -2.00 -7.58 -16.38
N ALA A 210 -2.74 -6.82 -15.56
CA ALA A 210 -3.50 -5.67 -16.03
C ALA A 210 -2.61 -4.56 -16.62
N TRP A 211 -1.42 -4.33 -16.05
CA TRP A 211 -0.48 -3.33 -16.54
C TRP A 211 0.04 -3.65 -17.96
N LEU A 212 0.16 -4.93 -18.30
CA LEU A 212 0.61 -5.35 -19.63
C LEU A 212 -0.46 -5.08 -20.72
N ASP A 213 -1.73 -5.00 -20.34
CA ASP A 213 -2.82 -4.53 -21.20
C ASP A 213 -2.99 -3.01 -21.05
N THR A 214 -2.21 -2.26 -21.83
CA THR A 214 -2.19 -0.79 -21.76
C THR A 214 -3.55 -0.16 -22.06
N GLU A 215 -4.36 -0.75 -22.95
CA GLU A 215 -5.69 -0.22 -23.28
C GLU A 215 -6.65 -0.39 -22.10
N ALA A 216 -6.70 -1.61 -21.53
CA ALA A 216 -7.53 -1.89 -20.37
C ALA A 216 -7.11 -1.04 -19.16
N TRP A 217 -5.81 -0.97 -18.86
CA TRP A 217 -5.28 -0.14 -17.77
C TRP A 217 -5.66 1.34 -17.93
N THR A 218 -5.44 1.89 -19.12
CA THR A 218 -5.77 3.29 -19.43
C THR A 218 -7.26 3.54 -19.29
N ARG A 219 -8.11 2.60 -19.72
CA ARG A 219 -9.56 2.70 -19.54
C ARG A 219 -9.94 2.73 -18.06
N MET A 220 -9.39 1.82 -17.24
CA MET A 220 -9.64 1.81 -15.80
C MET A 220 -9.22 3.14 -15.17
N SER A 221 -8.07 3.69 -15.58
CA SER A 221 -7.52 4.96 -15.10
C SER A 221 -8.46 6.13 -15.41
N ILE A 222 -8.91 6.25 -16.66
CA ILE A 222 -9.87 7.28 -17.08
C ILE A 222 -11.19 7.16 -16.31
N LEU A 223 -11.69 5.94 -16.10
CA LEU A 223 -12.92 5.72 -15.34
C LEU A 223 -12.77 6.08 -13.87
N ASN A 224 -11.59 5.86 -13.27
CA ASN A 224 -11.29 6.33 -11.91
C ASN A 224 -11.37 7.86 -11.82
N THR A 225 -10.69 8.58 -12.72
CA THR A 225 -10.76 10.05 -12.76
C THR A 225 -12.16 10.58 -13.06
N ALA A 226 -12.85 10.02 -14.06
CA ALA A 226 -14.17 10.49 -14.47
C ALA A 226 -15.24 10.29 -13.37
N ARG A 227 -15.05 9.30 -12.50
CA ARG A 227 -16.00 8.94 -11.42
C ARG A 227 -15.57 9.48 -10.05
N SER A 228 -14.55 10.33 -9.96
CA SER A 228 -14.04 10.83 -8.67
C SER A 228 -14.80 12.04 -8.10
N GLY A 229 -15.83 12.53 -8.80
CA GLY A 229 -16.53 13.78 -8.45
C GLY A 229 -17.10 13.80 -7.02
N LYS A 230 -17.57 12.64 -6.52
CA LYS A 230 -18.06 12.48 -5.13
C LYS A 230 -17.03 12.91 -4.08
N PHE A 231 -15.75 12.80 -4.38
CA PHE A 231 -14.66 13.07 -3.43
C PHE A 231 -14.19 14.53 -3.44
N SER A 232 -14.87 15.43 -4.15
CA SER A 232 -14.61 16.86 -4.03
C SER A 232 -14.91 17.35 -2.60
N SER A 233 -14.01 18.17 -2.05
CA SER A 233 -14.25 18.84 -0.77
C SER A 233 -15.44 19.80 -0.85
N ASP A 234 -15.77 20.33 -2.03
CA ASP A 234 -16.91 21.24 -2.21
C ASP A 234 -18.23 20.53 -1.84
N ARG A 235 -18.34 19.24 -2.18
CA ARG A 235 -19.48 18.39 -1.82
C ARG A 235 -19.58 18.24 -0.30
N ALA A 236 -18.47 17.90 0.35
CA ALA A 236 -18.43 17.78 1.81
C ALA A 236 -18.77 19.11 2.50
N ILE A 237 -18.23 20.24 2.03
CA ILE A 237 -18.55 21.56 2.58
C ILE A 237 -20.03 21.91 2.39
N ALA A 238 -20.63 21.59 1.24
CA ALA A 238 -22.05 21.80 1.02
C ALA A 238 -22.92 21.00 2.01
N GLU A 239 -22.62 19.71 2.21
CA GLU A 239 -23.31 18.85 3.19
C GLU A 239 -23.17 19.41 4.62
N TYR A 240 -21.97 19.86 5.02
CA TYR A 240 -21.77 20.50 6.33
C TYR A 240 -22.57 21.80 6.48
N CYS A 241 -22.61 22.63 5.43
CA CYS A 241 -23.40 23.87 5.42
C CYS A 241 -24.90 23.60 5.61
N ASP A 242 -25.44 22.61 4.91
CA ASP A 242 -26.87 22.32 4.86
C ASP A 242 -27.34 21.52 6.09
N GLU A 243 -26.59 20.49 6.50
CA GLU A 243 -27.06 19.52 7.50
C GLU A 243 -26.62 19.83 8.93
N ILE A 244 -25.51 20.57 9.11
CA ILE A 244 -24.91 20.79 10.44
C ILE A 244 -24.85 22.27 10.80
N TRP A 245 -24.27 23.11 9.93
CA TRP A 245 -24.02 24.52 10.24
C TRP A 245 -25.24 25.41 10.01
N GLY A 246 -26.13 25.02 9.09
CA GLY A 246 -27.33 25.80 8.74
C GLY A 246 -27.01 27.16 8.12
N ILE A 247 -25.94 27.24 7.32
CA ILE A 247 -25.47 28.49 6.69
C ILE A 247 -25.75 28.52 5.18
N LYS A 248 -25.90 29.71 4.61
CA LYS A 248 -26.12 29.92 3.16
C LYS A 248 -25.00 30.76 2.56
N PRO A 249 -24.70 30.60 1.24
CA PRO A 249 -23.74 31.47 0.56
C PRO A 249 -24.11 32.95 0.69
N VAL A 250 -23.11 33.78 0.97
CA VAL A 250 -23.26 35.24 1.00
C VAL A 250 -22.66 35.82 -0.28
N VAL A 251 -23.49 36.42 -1.12
CA VAL A 251 -23.04 37.10 -2.33
C VAL A 251 -22.42 38.43 -1.94
N VAL A 252 -21.12 38.57 -2.13
CA VAL A 252 -20.40 39.85 -1.94
C VAL A 252 -20.53 40.66 -3.23
N GLN A 253 -21.06 41.88 -3.14
CA GLN A 253 -21.05 42.78 -4.29
C GLN A 253 -19.61 43.26 -4.55
N PRO A 254 -19.16 43.30 -5.82
CA PRO A 254 -17.82 43.70 -6.19
C PRO A 254 -17.49 45.15 -5.80
#